data_AF-A0AAW2XGN2-F1
#
_entry.id   AF-A0AAW2XGN2-F1
#
_cell.length_a   1.000
_cell.length_b   1.000
_cell.length_c   1.000
_cell.angle_alpha   90.00
_cell.angle_beta   90.00
_cell.angle_gamma   90.00
#
_symmetry.space_group_name_H-M   'P 1'
#
loop_
_entity.id
_entity.type
_entity.pdbx_description
1 polymer ?
#
loop_
_entity_poly.entity_id
_entity_poly.type
_entity_poly.pdbx_seq_one_letter_code
_entity_poly.pdbx_strand_id
1 'polypeptide(L)'
;MPPHWTFICLSLILAAVTSADDLRGAGHTVPLRTTPEGNLRMRGGTPFKIALFADLHFGEDAWTEWGPRQDANSVGVMAAVLEKEQPDFVVYLGDVITANNIMIKNASVYWDQALTPARVRGIPWSSVFGNHDDAPFEWPMEWFSETGIPQLHCPATNASFSGGEECSFRGTTRLELMKSEIEQNTLSYSKDGPQNLWPSISNYVLKLSSSQEVVVYMYFFDSGGGSYPEVISSAQVKWFQQKSQEVNPDSSVPEIIFWHIPSQAYKKVAPKFYIKKHCVGSIFLEDVAAQEAEMGIMKVLEQRPSVKAVFVGHNHGLDWCCPYKKLWLCFARHTGYGGYGNWSRGARILEINHQPFSLKSWIRMEDGHLHSEVLLSS
;
A
#
# COMPACT_ATOMS: atom_id res chain seq x y z
N MET A 1 -40.47 -48.15 -46.42
CA MET A 1 -39.40 -47.18 -46.70
C MET A 1 -38.31 -47.35 -45.66
N PRO A 2 -37.13 -47.91 -45.98
CA PRO A 2 -35.97 -47.82 -45.09
C PRO A 2 -34.87 -46.94 -45.70
N PRO A 3 -33.96 -46.41 -44.88
CA PRO A 3 -32.56 -46.65 -45.19
C PRO A 3 -31.67 -46.96 -43.99
N HIS A 4 -30.49 -47.46 -44.37
CA HIS A 4 -29.45 -48.14 -43.61
C HIS A 4 -28.59 -47.23 -42.72
N TRP A 5 -27.97 -47.84 -41.70
CA TRP A 5 -26.96 -47.25 -40.82
C TRP A 5 -25.65 -48.03 -40.87
N THR A 6 -24.53 -47.31 -40.97
CA THR A 6 -23.15 -47.65 -40.55
C THR A 6 -22.28 -46.41 -40.83
N PHE A 7 -21.25 -45.96 -40.11
CA PHE A 7 -20.28 -46.48 -39.13
C PHE A 7 -19.72 -45.29 -38.31
N ILE A 8 -19.05 -45.53 -37.17
CA ILE A 8 -17.67 -45.05 -36.85
C ILE A 8 -17.14 -45.78 -35.59
N CYS A 9 -15.86 -46.16 -35.68
CA CYS A 9 -15.06 -46.97 -34.74
C CYS A 9 -14.71 -46.32 -33.39
N LEU A 10 -14.50 -47.18 -32.40
CA LEU A 10 -13.98 -46.90 -31.05
C LEU A 10 -12.58 -47.53 -30.86
N SER A 11 -11.65 -46.81 -30.22
CA SER A 11 -10.43 -47.37 -29.59
C SER A 11 -9.82 -46.30 -28.66
N LEU A 12 -9.86 -46.42 -27.33
CA LEU A 12 -9.05 -47.22 -26.36
C LEU A 12 -7.77 -46.50 -25.87
N ILE A 13 -7.71 -46.11 -24.59
CA ILE A 13 -6.47 -46.02 -23.79
C ILE A 13 -6.75 -46.50 -22.35
N LEU A 14 -5.89 -47.42 -21.88
CA LEU A 14 -5.88 -48.12 -20.59
C LEU A 14 -5.34 -47.24 -19.44
N ALA A 15 -5.84 -47.54 -18.23
CA ALA A 15 -5.27 -47.12 -16.95
C ALA A 15 -4.16 -48.09 -16.47
N ALA A 16 -3.16 -47.56 -15.77
CA ALA A 16 -2.24 -48.35 -14.94
C ALA A 16 -2.01 -47.62 -13.60
N VAL A 17 -2.16 -48.38 -12.51
CA VAL A 17 -1.98 -48.00 -11.11
C VAL A 17 -0.54 -48.31 -10.70
N THR A 18 0.14 -47.43 -9.99
CA THR A 18 1.34 -47.77 -9.20
C THR A 18 1.30 -47.13 -7.81
N SER A 19 1.73 -47.94 -6.84
CA SER A 19 1.62 -47.81 -5.39
C SER A 19 2.56 -46.79 -4.75
N ALA A 20 2.19 -46.40 -3.52
CA ALA A 20 2.98 -45.66 -2.55
C ALA A 20 4.23 -46.45 -2.12
N ASP A 21 5.39 -45.78 -2.15
CA ASP A 21 6.53 -45.88 -1.23
C ASP A 21 7.79 -45.36 -1.95
N ASP A 22 7.99 -44.03 -2.00
CA ASP A 22 9.34 -43.44 -2.00
C ASP A 22 9.33 -41.91 -1.88
N LEU A 23 9.10 -41.36 -0.68
CA LEU A 23 9.43 -39.95 -0.39
C LEU A 23 9.89 -39.81 1.06
N ARG A 24 11.13 -40.20 1.33
CA ARG A 24 11.90 -39.72 2.49
C ARG A 24 13.19 -39.06 2.01
N GLY A 25 13.34 -37.78 2.37
CA GLY A 25 14.65 -37.17 2.57
C GLY A 25 15.18 -36.31 1.42
N ALA A 26 14.56 -35.16 1.19
CA ALA A 26 15.31 -33.98 0.74
C ALA A 26 14.97 -32.85 1.70
N GLY A 27 15.88 -32.58 2.64
CA GLY A 27 15.81 -31.40 3.49
C GLY A 27 15.86 -30.17 2.59
N HIS A 28 14.72 -29.53 2.38
CA HIS A 28 14.66 -28.21 1.79
C HIS A 28 15.30 -27.23 2.78
N THR A 29 16.59 -26.99 2.62
CA THR A 29 17.22 -25.77 3.11
C THR A 29 16.53 -24.62 2.40
N VAL A 30 15.60 -23.95 3.09
CA VAL A 30 15.07 -22.66 2.67
C VAL A 30 16.28 -21.74 2.50
N PRO A 31 16.56 -21.21 1.29
CA PRO A 31 17.67 -20.31 1.13
C PRO A 31 17.39 -19.05 1.95
N LEU A 32 18.17 -18.86 3.01
CA LEU A 32 18.22 -17.61 3.75
C LEU A 32 18.71 -16.52 2.80
N ARG A 33 17.88 -15.48 2.63
CA ARG A 33 18.18 -14.11 2.19
C ARG A 33 19.31 -13.94 1.15
N THR A 34 18.92 -13.53 -0.05
CA THR A 34 19.47 -12.30 -0.62
C THR A 34 18.32 -11.29 -0.65
N THR A 35 18.33 -10.30 0.25
CA THR A 35 17.54 -9.08 0.05
C THR A 35 17.80 -8.58 -1.38
N PRO A 36 16.83 -7.97 -2.08
CA PRO A 36 17.17 -7.18 -3.24
C PRO A 36 18.20 -6.12 -2.80
N GLU A 37 19.48 -6.34 -3.06
CA GLU A 37 20.52 -5.30 -2.99
C GLU A 37 20.27 -4.23 -4.07
N GLY A 38 19.24 -4.41 -4.91
CA GLY A 38 18.93 -3.62 -6.06
C GLY A 38 18.33 -2.27 -5.72
N ASN A 39 18.96 -1.22 -6.20
CA ASN A 39 18.24 0.02 -6.50
C ASN A 39 17.15 -0.29 -7.52
N LEU A 40 15.99 0.38 -7.46
CA LEU A 40 14.99 0.28 -8.50
C LEU A 40 15.59 0.73 -9.83
N ARG A 41 15.30 0.02 -10.91
CA ARG A 41 15.84 0.32 -12.24
C ARG A 41 14.73 0.55 -13.24
N MET A 42 14.79 1.68 -13.92
CA MET A 42 13.98 1.94 -15.11
C MET A 42 14.52 1.12 -16.27
N ARG A 43 13.62 0.55 -17.06
CA ARG A 43 13.95 0.03 -18.39
C ARG A 43 14.31 1.20 -19.30
N GLY A 44 15.35 1.04 -20.12
CA GLY A 44 15.82 2.11 -21.00
C GLY A 44 14.75 2.52 -22.01
N GLY A 45 14.48 3.82 -22.14
CA GLY A 45 13.55 4.35 -23.15
C GLY A 45 12.06 4.20 -22.83
N THR A 46 11.69 3.67 -21.67
CA THR A 46 10.28 3.59 -21.24
C THR A 46 10.04 4.38 -19.96
N PRO A 47 8.83 4.95 -19.77
CA PRO A 47 8.45 5.50 -18.48
C PRO A 47 8.47 4.43 -17.39
N PHE A 48 8.65 4.85 -16.14
CA PHE A 48 8.49 4.01 -14.96
C PHE A 48 7.17 4.34 -14.28
N LYS A 49 6.30 3.34 -14.13
CA LYS A 49 4.96 3.53 -13.56
C LYS A 49 4.86 3.02 -12.14
N ILE A 50 4.18 3.78 -11.29
CA ILE A 50 3.90 3.43 -9.89
C ILE A 50 2.39 3.49 -9.65
N ALA A 51 1.80 2.42 -9.12
CA ALA A 51 0.44 2.45 -8.59
C ALA A 51 0.46 2.73 -7.08
N LEU A 52 -0.34 3.69 -6.63
CA LEU A 52 -0.52 3.99 -5.21
C LEU A 52 -1.82 3.33 -4.73
N PHE A 53 -1.70 2.39 -3.80
CA PHE A 53 -2.83 1.80 -3.10
C PHE A 53 -2.86 2.33 -1.68
N ALA A 54 -3.94 2.99 -1.30
CA ALA A 54 -4.12 3.60 0.01
C ALA A 54 -5.46 3.16 0.59
N ASP A 55 -5.55 3.11 1.92
CA ASP A 55 -6.81 2.95 2.64
C ASP A 55 -7.52 1.66 2.22
N LEU A 56 -6.81 0.53 2.29
CA LEU A 56 -7.31 -0.78 1.89
C LEU A 56 -8.18 -1.42 2.97
N HIS A 57 -7.83 -1.18 4.24
CA HIS A 57 -8.59 -1.60 5.42
C HIS A 57 -8.86 -3.11 5.51
N PHE A 58 -7.88 -3.95 5.13
CA PHE A 58 -8.06 -5.40 5.18
C PHE A 58 -8.32 -5.89 6.61
N GLY A 59 -9.17 -6.91 6.73
CA GLY A 59 -9.50 -7.56 8.01
C GLY A 59 -10.54 -6.84 8.86
N GLU A 60 -11.13 -5.75 8.36
CA GLU A 60 -12.28 -5.10 8.99
C GLU A 60 -13.47 -6.06 9.08
N ASP A 61 -14.14 -6.08 10.24
CA ASP A 61 -15.33 -6.87 10.55
C ASP A 61 -15.20 -8.35 10.14
N ALA A 62 -14.01 -8.93 10.32
CA ALA A 62 -13.66 -10.27 9.86
C ALA A 62 -14.51 -11.41 10.47
N TRP A 63 -15.24 -11.14 11.56
CA TRP A 63 -16.21 -12.06 12.18
C TRP A 63 -17.58 -12.04 11.49
N THR A 64 -17.79 -11.21 10.46
CA THR A 64 -19.01 -11.15 9.65
C THR A 64 -18.77 -11.64 8.23
N GLU A 65 -19.83 -11.85 7.45
CA GLU A 65 -19.70 -12.08 6.01
C GLU A 65 -19.30 -10.81 5.22
N TRP A 66 -19.49 -9.63 5.80
CA TRP A 66 -19.25 -8.36 5.11
C TRP A 66 -17.75 -8.08 4.93
N GLY A 67 -16.95 -8.27 5.98
CA GLY A 67 -15.51 -7.99 5.99
C GLY A 67 -14.72 -8.75 4.92
N PRO A 68 -14.74 -10.09 4.93
CA PRO A 68 -14.07 -10.90 3.90
C PRO A 68 -14.54 -10.60 2.48
N ARG A 69 -15.80 -10.18 2.31
CA ARG A 69 -16.32 -9.74 1.02
C ARG A 69 -15.71 -8.41 0.57
N GLN A 70 -15.49 -7.46 1.48
CA GLN A 70 -14.78 -6.22 1.15
C GLN A 70 -13.32 -6.48 0.80
N ASP A 71 -12.62 -7.33 1.54
CA ASP A 71 -11.25 -7.73 1.20
C ASP A 71 -11.17 -8.33 -0.22
N ALA A 72 -12.12 -9.20 -0.57
CA ALA A 72 -12.22 -9.77 -1.92
C ALA A 72 -12.50 -8.71 -3.00
N ASN A 73 -13.38 -7.73 -2.70
CA ASN A 73 -13.64 -6.62 -3.62
C ASN A 73 -12.39 -5.73 -3.79
N SER A 74 -11.67 -5.41 -2.70
CA SER A 74 -10.38 -4.68 -2.73
C SER A 74 -9.34 -5.39 -3.59
N VAL A 75 -9.25 -6.72 -3.50
CA VAL A 75 -8.41 -7.54 -4.40
C VAL A 75 -8.83 -7.36 -5.86
N GLY A 76 -10.14 -7.32 -6.14
CA GLY A 76 -10.70 -7.05 -7.48
C GLY A 76 -10.28 -5.69 -8.03
N VAL A 77 -10.36 -4.62 -7.23
CA VAL A 77 -9.93 -3.27 -7.62
C VAL A 77 -8.44 -3.25 -7.95
N MET A 78 -7.61 -3.76 -7.05
CA MET A 78 -6.16 -3.82 -7.26
C MET A 78 -5.83 -4.63 -8.52
N ALA A 79 -6.46 -5.79 -8.72
CA ALA A 79 -6.28 -6.59 -9.92
C ALA A 79 -6.61 -5.81 -11.21
N ALA A 80 -7.77 -5.16 -11.26
CA ALA A 80 -8.20 -4.38 -12.41
C ALA A 80 -7.25 -3.22 -12.73
N VAL A 81 -6.78 -2.50 -11.71
CA VAL A 81 -5.80 -1.42 -11.86
C VAL A 81 -4.46 -1.97 -12.37
N LEU A 82 -3.93 -3.02 -11.76
CA LEU A 82 -2.64 -3.61 -12.13
C LEU A 82 -2.65 -4.16 -13.56
N GLU A 83 -3.76 -4.77 -13.98
CA GLU A 83 -3.94 -5.26 -15.36
C GLU A 83 -4.03 -4.13 -16.38
N LYS A 84 -4.74 -3.04 -16.04
CA LYS A 84 -4.91 -1.92 -16.96
C LYS A 84 -3.65 -1.08 -17.10
N GLU A 85 -2.93 -0.86 -16.00
CA GLU A 85 -1.80 0.06 -15.96
C GLU A 85 -0.44 -0.61 -16.19
N GLN A 86 -0.34 -1.88 -15.83
CA GLN A 86 0.90 -2.66 -15.83
C GLN A 86 2.07 -1.87 -15.18
N PRO A 87 1.93 -1.44 -13.91
CA PRO A 87 2.95 -0.63 -13.27
C PRO A 87 4.22 -1.42 -13.02
N ASP A 88 5.36 -0.73 -12.99
CA ASP A 88 6.66 -1.33 -12.64
C ASP A 88 6.83 -1.46 -11.12
N PHE A 89 6.06 -0.72 -10.33
CA PHE A 89 6.14 -0.68 -8.87
C PHE A 89 4.79 -0.37 -8.23
N VAL A 90 4.62 -0.81 -6.98
CA VAL A 90 3.46 -0.46 -6.15
C VAL A 90 3.93 0.24 -4.87
N VAL A 91 3.19 1.25 -4.43
CA VAL A 91 3.33 1.82 -3.09
C VAL A 91 2.03 1.60 -2.32
N TYR A 92 2.11 0.87 -1.22
CA TYR A 92 1.07 0.76 -0.21
C TYR A 92 1.20 1.96 0.75
N LEU A 93 0.27 2.91 0.67
CA LEU A 93 0.37 4.23 1.25
C LEU A 93 -0.38 4.34 2.59
N GLY A 94 -0.23 3.35 3.46
CA GLY A 94 -0.85 3.29 4.78
C GLY A 94 -2.32 2.85 4.79
N ASP A 95 -2.78 2.48 5.99
CA ASP A 95 -4.07 1.86 6.25
C ASP A 95 -4.30 0.64 5.35
N VAL A 96 -3.28 -0.20 5.29
CA VAL A 96 -3.32 -1.48 4.58
C VAL A 96 -4.27 -2.44 5.31
N ILE A 97 -4.23 -2.43 6.65
CA ILE A 97 -5.11 -3.22 7.51
C ILE A 97 -5.88 -2.34 8.51
N THR A 98 -7.00 -2.84 9.02
CA THR A 98 -7.80 -2.16 10.05
C THR A 98 -7.53 -2.75 11.42
N ALA A 99 -6.33 -2.57 11.99
CA ALA A 99 -5.93 -3.27 13.21
C ALA A 99 -6.89 -3.02 14.39
N ASN A 100 -7.49 -1.82 14.50
CA ASN A 100 -8.50 -1.51 15.52
C ASN A 100 -9.80 -2.31 15.40
N ASN A 101 -9.96 -3.09 14.34
CA ASN A 101 -11.14 -3.90 14.07
C ASN A 101 -10.76 -5.34 13.69
N ILE A 102 -9.54 -5.78 14.02
CA ILE A 102 -9.05 -7.15 13.79
C ILE A 102 -8.92 -7.87 15.13
N MET A 103 -9.81 -8.84 15.39
CA MET A 103 -9.82 -9.59 16.65
C MET A 103 -9.03 -10.91 16.58
N ILE A 104 -7.80 -10.86 16.07
CA ILE A 104 -6.87 -11.99 16.10
C ILE A 104 -5.50 -11.56 16.62
N LYS A 105 -4.75 -12.50 17.20
CA LYS A 105 -3.43 -12.26 17.78
C LYS A 105 -2.38 -11.79 16.76
N ASN A 106 -2.51 -12.23 15.50
CA ASN A 106 -1.57 -11.90 14.45
C ASN A 106 -2.29 -11.39 13.21
N ALA A 107 -2.39 -10.07 13.07
CA ALA A 107 -2.99 -9.39 11.93
C ALA A 107 -2.09 -9.40 10.68
N SER A 108 -0.85 -9.90 10.76
CA SER A 108 0.06 -9.98 9.60
C SER A 108 -0.51 -10.83 8.45
N VAL A 109 -1.48 -11.70 8.73
CA VAL A 109 -2.18 -12.49 7.71
C VAL A 109 -2.99 -11.60 6.76
N TYR A 110 -3.63 -10.54 7.26
CA TYR A 110 -4.37 -9.58 6.43
C TYR A 110 -3.43 -8.67 5.65
N TRP A 111 -2.29 -8.31 6.27
CA TRP A 111 -1.21 -7.61 5.58
C TRP A 111 -0.72 -8.43 4.39
N ASP A 112 -0.40 -9.72 4.59
CA ASP A 112 0.03 -10.62 3.51
C ASP A 112 -1.03 -10.80 2.42
N GLN A 113 -2.31 -10.87 2.80
CA GLN A 113 -3.43 -10.93 1.87
C GLN A 113 -3.50 -9.67 1.00
N ALA A 114 -3.38 -8.46 1.59
CA ALA A 114 -3.39 -7.19 0.88
C ALA A 114 -2.24 -7.04 -0.12
N LEU A 115 -1.07 -7.65 0.17
CA LEU A 115 0.10 -7.66 -0.72
C LEU A 115 -0.02 -8.65 -1.89
N THR A 116 -0.96 -9.60 -1.80
CA THR A 116 -1.08 -10.71 -2.77
C THR A 116 -1.27 -10.26 -4.22
N PRO A 117 -2.10 -9.25 -4.56
CA PRO A 117 -2.30 -8.83 -5.95
C PRO A 117 -1.02 -8.41 -6.69
N ALA A 118 -0.10 -7.70 -6.01
CA ALA A 118 1.20 -7.33 -6.55
C ALA A 118 2.15 -8.53 -6.60
N ARG A 119 2.20 -9.31 -5.51
CA ARG A 119 3.04 -10.50 -5.38
C ARG A 119 2.82 -11.53 -6.47
N VAL A 120 1.58 -11.94 -6.73
CA VAL A 120 1.28 -12.97 -7.74
C VAL A 120 1.54 -12.49 -9.17
N ARG A 121 1.62 -11.17 -9.39
CA ARG A 121 1.98 -10.55 -10.66
C ARG A 121 3.48 -10.27 -10.80
N GLY A 122 4.27 -10.59 -9.76
CA GLY A 122 5.71 -10.33 -9.75
C GLY A 122 6.08 -8.85 -9.74
N ILE A 123 5.15 -7.96 -9.34
CA ILE A 123 5.37 -6.52 -9.30
C ILE A 123 5.99 -6.18 -7.93
N PRO A 124 7.18 -5.56 -7.88
CA PRO A 124 7.79 -5.15 -6.62
C PRO A 124 7.02 -4.00 -5.96
N TRP A 125 7.14 -3.87 -4.64
CA TRP A 125 6.41 -2.86 -3.88
C TRP A 125 7.19 -2.28 -2.71
N SER A 126 6.66 -1.20 -2.13
CA SER A 126 7.05 -0.66 -0.82
C SER A 126 5.82 -0.27 -0.02
N SER A 127 5.93 -0.21 1.31
CA SER A 127 4.84 0.17 2.21
C SER A 127 5.25 1.26 3.22
N VAL A 128 4.29 2.12 3.55
CA VAL A 128 4.32 2.97 4.76
C VAL A 128 3.11 2.66 5.63
N PHE A 129 3.21 2.97 6.91
CA PHE A 129 2.12 2.80 7.86
C PHE A 129 1.17 4.00 7.87
N GLY A 130 -0.11 3.70 8.06
CA GLY A 130 -1.17 4.63 8.43
C GLY A 130 -1.62 4.44 9.87
N ASN A 131 -2.60 5.24 10.31
CA ASN A 131 -3.05 5.24 11.69
C ASN A 131 -3.79 3.95 12.08
N HIS A 132 -4.39 3.24 11.14
CA HIS A 132 -5.11 1.99 11.43
C HIS A 132 -4.21 0.77 11.52
N ASP A 133 -3.00 0.80 10.93
CA ASP A 133 -2.20 -0.41 10.73
C ASP A 133 -1.71 -1.08 12.03
N ASP A 134 -1.61 -0.32 13.13
CA ASP A 134 -1.29 -0.85 14.46
C ASP A 134 -2.20 -0.31 15.56
N ALA A 135 -3.37 0.21 15.18
CA ALA A 135 -4.33 0.73 16.12
C ALA A 135 -4.84 -0.36 17.08
N PRO A 136 -5.08 -0.03 18.37
CA PRO A 136 -5.63 -0.97 19.32
C PRO A 136 -7.07 -1.33 18.94
N PHE A 137 -7.48 -2.58 19.18
CA PHE A 137 -8.85 -3.01 18.94
C PHE A 137 -9.88 -2.19 19.72
N GLU A 138 -10.89 -1.72 19.01
CA GLU A 138 -12.05 -1.00 19.53
C GLU A 138 -13.22 -1.97 19.63
N TRP A 139 -13.75 -2.14 20.84
CA TRP A 139 -14.88 -3.02 21.09
C TRP A 139 -16.18 -2.42 20.52
N PRO A 140 -16.85 -3.09 19.56
CA PRO A 140 -18.14 -2.63 19.07
C PRO A 140 -19.17 -2.62 20.19
N MET A 141 -19.88 -1.50 20.36
CA MET A 141 -20.84 -1.34 21.46
C MET A 141 -22.01 -2.32 21.33
N GLU A 142 -22.34 -2.70 20.11
CA GLU A 142 -23.40 -3.63 19.74
C GLU A 142 -23.19 -5.02 20.36
N TRP A 143 -21.95 -5.41 20.64
CA TRP A 143 -21.63 -6.72 21.23
C TRP A 143 -22.01 -6.85 22.70
N PHE A 144 -22.26 -5.72 23.36
CA PHE A 144 -22.78 -5.68 24.72
C PHE A 144 -24.32 -5.63 24.75
N SER A 145 -24.98 -5.81 23.60
CA SER A 145 -26.44 -6.00 23.50
C SER A 145 -26.85 -7.45 23.80
N GLU A 146 -28.16 -7.73 23.75
CA GLU A 146 -28.71 -9.08 23.96
C GLU A 146 -28.18 -10.13 22.97
N THR A 147 -27.68 -9.69 21.80
CA THR A 147 -27.08 -10.60 20.80
C THR A 147 -25.71 -11.14 21.23
N GLY A 148 -25.03 -10.46 22.17
CA GLY A 148 -23.73 -10.84 22.69
C GLY A 148 -22.57 -10.63 21.71
N ILE A 149 -21.37 -11.07 22.12
CA ILE A 149 -20.16 -11.04 21.30
C ILE A 149 -20.28 -12.11 20.19
N PRO A 150 -20.10 -11.77 18.91
CA PRO A 150 -20.13 -12.72 17.80
C PRO A 150 -19.13 -13.87 17.98
N GLN A 151 -19.44 -15.04 17.39
CA GLN A 151 -18.46 -16.13 17.36
C GLN A 151 -17.27 -15.77 16.46
N LEU A 152 -16.07 -16.05 16.96
CA LEU A 152 -14.83 -15.77 16.24
C LEU A 152 -14.49 -16.91 15.28
N HIS A 153 -14.16 -16.53 14.04
CA HIS A 153 -13.62 -17.43 13.03
C HIS A 153 -12.10 -17.27 12.97
N CYS A 154 -11.39 -17.96 13.86
CA CYS A 154 -9.93 -17.97 13.88
C CYS A 154 -9.38 -18.96 12.81
N PRO A 155 -8.33 -18.60 12.05
CA PRO A 155 -7.73 -19.51 11.07
C PRO A 155 -7.21 -20.78 11.76
N ALA A 156 -7.53 -21.97 11.23
CA ALA A 156 -7.02 -23.23 11.77
C ALA A 156 -5.54 -23.42 11.44
N THR A 157 -4.68 -23.54 12.45
CA THR A 157 -3.30 -24.00 12.26
C THR A 157 -3.26 -25.53 12.26
N ASN A 158 -2.47 -26.14 11.37
CA ASN A 158 -2.25 -27.60 11.29
C ASN A 158 -1.42 -28.15 12.49
N ALA A 159 -1.47 -27.50 13.64
CA ALA A 159 -0.76 -27.92 14.83
C ALA A 159 -1.74 -28.58 15.81
N SER A 160 -1.62 -29.89 15.98
CA SER A 160 -2.30 -30.66 17.01
C SER A 160 -1.75 -30.29 18.39
N PHE A 161 -2.17 -29.16 18.95
CA PHE A 161 -2.02 -28.84 20.36
C PHE A 161 -3.31 -28.24 20.92
N SER A 162 -3.76 -28.86 22.01
CA SER A 162 -4.96 -28.53 22.77
C SER A 162 -4.86 -27.16 23.43
N GLY A 163 -5.90 -26.33 23.26
CA GLY A 163 -6.32 -25.35 24.27
C GLY A 163 -6.25 -23.88 23.85
N GLY A 164 -7.41 -23.30 23.50
CA GLY A 164 -7.92 -21.99 23.96
C GLY A 164 -7.11 -20.68 23.81
N GLU A 165 -5.86 -20.66 23.38
CA GLU A 165 -4.99 -19.46 23.49
C GLU A 165 -4.83 -18.62 22.21
N GLU A 166 -5.40 -19.04 21.07
CA GLU A 166 -5.11 -18.40 19.77
C GLU A 166 -6.03 -17.24 19.39
N CYS A 167 -7.28 -17.22 19.87
CA CYS A 167 -8.16 -16.05 19.76
C CYS A 167 -7.91 -15.09 20.94
N SER A 168 -6.64 -14.72 21.16
CA SER A 168 -6.22 -13.76 22.18
C SER A 168 -5.88 -12.41 21.56
N PHE A 169 -6.29 -11.33 22.23
CA PHE A 169 -6.09 -9.98 21.74
C PHE A 169 -4.69 -9.46 22.08
N ARG A 170 -3.89 -9.26 21.04
CA ARG A 170 -2.64 -8.49 21.09
C ARG A 170 -2.46 -7.89 19.70
N GLY A 171 -2.79 -6.61 19.54
CA GLY A 171 -2.60 -5.92 18.26
C GLY A 171 -1.19 -6.16 17.71
N THR A 172 -1.06 -6.31 16.39
CA THR A 172 0.24 -6.54 15.74
C THR A 172 0.93 -5.20 15.55
N THR A 173 2.16 -5.08 16.07
CA THR A 173 2.90 -3.83 16.02
C THR A 173 3.42 -3.55 14.61
N ARG A 174 3.66 -2.27 14.28
CA ARG A 174 4.32 -1.86 13.01
C ARG A 174 5.64 -2.59 12.77
N LEU A 175 6.42 -2.82 13.83
CA LEU A 175 7.68 -3.56 13.74
C LEU A 175 7.45 -5.03 13.34
N GLU A 176 6.45 -5.69 13.92
CA GLU A 176 6.08 -7.06 13.57
C GLU A 176 5.55 -7.15 12.13
N LEU A 177 4.72 -6.19 11.70
CA LEU A 177 4.22 -6.11 10.32
C LEU A 177 5.35 -5.89 9.31
N MET A 178 6.22 -4.90 9.55
CA MET A 178 7.37 -4.61 8.67
C MET A 178 8.33 -5.79 8.58
N LYS A 179 8.61 -6.43 9.72
CA LYS A 179 9.45 -7.62 9.77
C LYS A 179 8.82 -8.77 8.97
N SER A 180 7.52 -9.01 9.15
CA SER A 180 6.77 -10.02 8.40
C SER A 180 6.85 -9.75 6.90
N GLU A 181 6.64 -8.52 6.46
CA GLU A 181 6.73 -8.14 5.04
C GLU A 181 8.12 -8.41 4.48
N ILE A 182 9.17 -7.83 5.09
CA ILE A 182 10.55 -7.88 4.59
C ILE A 182 11.11 -9.31 4.60
N GLU A 183 10.81 -10.10 5.63
CA GLU A 183 11.36 -11.46 5.75
C GLU A 183 10.65 -12.47 4.85
N GLN A 184 9.35 -12.28 4.58
CA GLN A 184 8.54 -13.25 3.84
C GLN A 184 8.41 -12.91 2.34
N ASN A 185 8.74 -11.68 1.93
CA ASN A 185 8.51 -11.23 0.56
C ASN A 185 9.79 -10.71 -0.12
N THR A 186 10.33 -11.50 -1.06
CA THR A 186 11.52 -11.13 -1.85
C THR A 186 11.30 -9.97 -2.81
N LEU A 187 10.04 -9.60 -3.06
CA LEU A 187 9.64 -8.48 -3.94
C LEU A 187 9.45 -7.16 -3.17
N SER A 188 9.46 -7.18 -1.84
CA SER A 188 9.37 -5.96 -1.04
C SER A 188 10.68 -5.18 -1.06
N TYR A 189 10.57 -3.87 -1.27
CA TYR A 189 11.63 -2.88 -1.14
C TYR A 189 11.49 -2.06 0.15
N SER A 190 10.51 -2.38 0.99
CA SER A 190 10.31 -1.75 2.28
C SER A 190 11.52 -1.96 3.19
N LYS A 191 11.77 -0.99 4.07
CA LYS A 191 12.92 -1.01 4.98
C LYS A 191 12.51 -0.48 6.34
N ASP A 192 13.13 -1.03 7.37
CA ASP A 192 13.15 -0.38 8.67
C ASP A 192 13.88 0.96 8.57
N GLY A 193 13.29 1.98 9.16
CA GLY A 193 13.96 3.25 9.38
C GLY A 193 15.01 3.15 10.49
N PRO A 194 15.85 4.18 10.64
CA PRO A 194 16.82 4.26 11.72
C PRO A 194 16.16 4.08 13.10
N GLN A 195 16.74 3.24 13.95
CA GLN A 195 16.19 2.92 15.28
C GLN A 195 16.01 4.15 16.18
N ASN A 196 16.79 5.20 15.97
CA ASN A 196 16.66 6.47 16.70
C ASN A 196 15.42 7.29 16.30
N LEU A 197 14.64 6.85 15.31
CA LEU A 197 13.34 7.42 14.95
C LEU A 197 12.16 6.65 15.55
N TRP A 198 12.39 5.49 16.18
CA TRP A 198 11.32 4.67 16.75
C TRP A 198 10.53 5.47 17.80
N PRO A 199 9.19 5.32 17.85
CA PRO A 199 8.37 4.22 17.28
C PRO A 199 8.04 4.34 15.78
N SER A 200 8.53 5.37 15.09
CA SER A 200 8.33 5.56 13.66
C SER A 200 9.16 4.54 12.84
N ILE A 201 8.49 3.57 12.19
CA ILE A 201 9.16 2.41 11.58
C ILE A 201 9.47 2.63 10.10
N SER A 202 8.49 2.98 9.25
CA SER A 202 8.67 3.09 7.80
C SER A 202 9.29 4.43 7.38
N ASN A 203 10.57 4.64 7.70
CA ASN A 203 11.35 5.84 7.34
C ASN A 203 12.56 5.51 6.49
N TYR A 204 12.44 5.60 5.17
CA TYR A 204 13.51 5.20 4.26
C TYR A 204 13.46 5.95 2.94
N VAL A 205 14.54 5.79 2.16
CA VAL A 205 14.64 6.35 0.81
C VAL A 205 14.95 5.25 -0.18
N LEU A 206 14.20 5.22 -1.28
CA LEU A 206 14.46 4.39 -2.43
C LEU A 206 15.02 5.23 -3.56
N LYS A 207 15.90 4.62 -4.34
CA LYS A 207 16.57 5.25 -5.48
C LYS A 207 16.11 4.56 -6.75
N LEU A 208 15.58 5.33 -7.69
CA LEU A 208 15.28 4.87 -9.04
C LEU A 208 16.40 5.32 -9.99
N SER A 209 17.02 4.38 -10.67
CA SER A 209 18.12 4.64 -11.60
C SER A 209 17.77 4.21 -13.02
N SER A 210 18.35 4.89 -14.01
CA SER A 210 18.37 4.45 -15.40
C SER A 210 19.82 4.33 -15.82
N SER A 211 20.24 3.13 -16.21
CA SER A 211 21.66 2.81 -16.38
C SER A 211 22.47 3.12 -15.11
N GLN A 212 23.37 4.11 -15.13
CA GLN A 212 24.17 4.54 -13.98
C GLN A 212 23.67 5.85 -13.35
N GLU A 213 22.68 6.52 -13.98
CA GLU A 213 22.17 7.81 -13.53
C GLU A 213 21.00 7.62 -12.57
N VAL A 214 20.89 8.53 -11.59
CA VAL A 214 19.75 8.56 -10.68
C VAL A 214 18.66 9.43 -11.28
N VAL A 215 17.47 8.87 -11.44
CA VAL A 215 16.31 9.56 -12.03
C VAL A 215 15.50 10.28 -10.96
N VAL A 216 15.27 9.62 -9.82
CA VAL A 216 14.49 10.17 -8.72
C VAL A 216 14.84 9.49 -7.39
N TYR A 217 14.76 10.24 -6.30
CA TYR A 217 14.71 9.69 -4.94
C TYR A 217 13.27 9.71 -4.41
N MET A 218 12.84 8.59 -3.85
CA MET A 218 11.52 8.42 -3.26
C MET A 218 11.67 8.27 -1.76
N TYR A 219 11.15 9.23 -0.99
CA TYR A 219 11.20 9.19 0.47
C TYR A 219 9.88 8.71 1.03
N PHE A 220 9.98 7.80 1.99
CA PHE A 220 8.86 7.19 2.69
C PHE A 220 8.97 7.61 4.15
N PHE A 221 7.90 8.18 4.68
CA PHE A 221 7.80 8.55 6.08
C PHE A 221 6.64 7.83 6.73
N ASP A 222 6.87 7.49 7.99
CA ASP A 222 5.81 7.06 8.86
C ASP A 222 5.21 8.29 9.59
N SER A 223 3.99 8.66 9.21
CA SER A 223 3.27 9.82 9.74
C SER A 223 2.61 9.59 11.11
N GLY A 224 2.74 8.38 11.69
CA GLY A 224 2.16 8.05 12.99
C GLY A 224 0.68 7.68 12.98
N GLY A 225 0.02 7.88 14.11
CA GLY A 225 -1.30 7.33 14.41
C GLY A 225 -1.26 5.95 15.04
N GLY A 226 -2.43 5.41 15.38
CA GLY A 226 -2.56 4.10 16.01
C GLY A 226 -1.95 4.10 17.42
N SER A 227 -0.75 3.51 17.56
CA SER A 227 -0.08 3.40 18.86
C SER A 227 0.68 4.66 19.31
N TYR A 228 0.82 5.68 18.45
CA TYR A 228 1.48 6.94 18.80
C TYR A 228 0.90 8.15 18.02
N PRO A 229 1.24 9.41 18.39
CA PRO A 229 0.60 10.60 17.79
C PRO A 229 0.70 10.70 16.27
N GLU A 230 -0.32 11.28 15.64
CA GLU A 230 -0.41 11.49 14.18
C GLU A 230 0.45 12.68 13.74
N VAL A 231 1.78 12.52 13.83
CA VAL A 231 2.76 13.56 13.47
C VAL A 231 4.00 12.99 12.79
N ILE A 232 4.50 13.71 11.79
CA ILE A 232 5.91 13.60 11.39
C ILE A 232 6.73 14.38 12.41
N SER A 233 7.56 13.68 13.18
CA SER A 233 8.33 14.24 14.31
C SER A 233 9.49 15.13 13.86
N SER A 234 9.95 16.02 14.75
CA SER A 234 11.16 16.83 14.50
C SER A 234 12.43 15.98 14.31
N ALA A 235 12.46 14.74 14.83
CA ALA A 235 13.55 13.79 14.60
C ALA A 235 13.55 13.28 13.15
N GLN A 236 12.38 12.95 12.60
CA GLN A 236 12.22 12.60 11.18
C GLN A 236 12.57 13.78 10.27
N VAL A 237 12.21 15.01 10.65
CA VAL A 237 12.61 16.23 9.91
C VAL A 237 14.13 16.35 9.84
N LYS A 238 14.84 16.20 10.97
CA LYS A 238 16.31 16.23 11.02
C LYS A 238 16.93 15.11 10.19
N TRP A 239 16.37 13.90 10.29
CA TRP A 239 16.80 12.76 9.49
C TRP A 239 16.66 13.04 7.99
N PHE A 240 15.53 13.59 7.54
CA PHE A 240 15.33 13.93 6.14
C PHE A 240 16.36 14.96 5.67
N GLN A 241 16.58 16.03 6.44
CA GLN A 241 17.59 17.04 6.10
C GLN A 241 18.97 16.40 5.91
N GLN A 242 19.42 15.59 6.87
CA GLN A 242 20.70 14.90 6.83
C GLN A 242 20.77 13.94 5.64
N LYS A 243 19.76 13.08 5.47
CA LYS A 243 19.75 12.04 4.44
C LYS A 243 19.68 12.63 3.04
N SER A 244 18.86 13.67 2.86
CA SER A 244 18.74 14.37 1.58
C SER A 244 20.02 15.11 1.19
N GLN A 245 20.76 15.66 2.16
CA GLN A 245 22.06 16.26 1.92
C GLN A 245 23.14 15.21 1.61
N GLU A 246 23.05 14.03 2.23
CA GLU A 246 23.95 12.90 1.98
C GLU A 246 23.79 12.35 0.55
N VAL A 247 22.56 12.12 0.09
CA VAL A 247 22.31 11.41 -1.19
C VAL A 247 22.07 12.35 -2.38
N ASN A 248 21.70 13.60 -2.14
CA ASN A 248 21.36 14.59 -3.15
C ASN A 248 21.77 16.01 -2.68
N PRO A 249 23.07 16.25 -2.44
CA PRO A 249 23.58 17.47 -1.78
C PRO A 249 23.19 18.76 -2.51
N ASP A 250 23.18 18.72 -3.84
CA ASP A 250 22.90 19.89 -4.68
C ASP A 250 21.43 20.00 -5.09
N SER A 251 20.55 19.11 -4.60
CA SER A 251 19.14 19.04 -4.99
C SER A 251 18.95 18.95 -6.52
N SER A 252 19.87 18.26 -7.20
CA SER A 252 19.90 18.15 -8.67
C SER A 252 18.99 17.05 -9.20
N VAL A 253 18.78 16.01 -8.41
CA VAL A 253 17.86 14.90 -8.72
C VAL A 253 16.48 15.20 -8.16
N PRO A 254 15.38 15.02 -8.92
CA PRO A 254 14.01 15.13 -8.42
C PRO A 254 13.73 14.22 -7.22
N GLU A 255 12.83 14.66 -6.35
CA GLU A 255 12.43 13.94 -5.13
C GLU A 255 10.92 13.87 -5.02
N ILE A 256 10.40 12.69 -4.66
CA ILE A 256 8.98 12.41 -4.45
C ILE A 256 8.81 11.87 -3.03
N ILE A 257 7.78 12.33 -2.33
CA ILE A 257 7.56 12.00 -0.93
C ILE A 257 6.24 11.23 -0.75
N PHE A 258 6.26 10.24 0.12
CA PHE A 258 5.13 9.39 0.48
C PHE A 258 5.00 9.31 2.01
N TRP A 259 3.80 9.59 2.52
CA TRP A 259 3.41 9.29 3.90
C TRP A 259 1.89 9.18 3.96
N HIS A 260 1.31 8.65 5.03
CA HIS A 260 -0.13 8.37 5.03
C HIS A 260 -0.99 9.60 5.38
N ILE A 261 -0.81 10.20 6.58
CA ILE A 261 -1.70 11.25 7.10
C ILE A 261 -1.31 12.62 6.54
N PRO A 262 -2.23 13.40 5.92
CA PRO A 262 -1.91 14.70 5.34
C PRO A 262 -1.36 15.68 6.37
N SER A 263 -0.36 16.49 5.99
CA SER A 263 0.11 17.58 6.85
C SER A 263 -0.90 18.72 6.91
N GLN A 264 -0.75 19.64 7.87
CA GLN A 264 -1.60 20.82 7.97
C GLN A 264 -1.55 21.74 6.73
N ALA A 265 -0.55 21.57 5.85
CA ALA A 265 -0.51 22.27 4.56
C ALA A 265 -1.66 21.87 3.63
N TYR A 266 -2.15 20.62 3.70
CA TYR A 266 -3.28 20.15 2.90
C TYR A 266 -4.56 20.92 3.23
N LYS A 267 -4.84 21.17 4.52
CA LYS A 267 -5.97 22.02 4.97
C LYS A 267 -5.93 23.43 4.36
N LYS A 268 -4.72 23.97 4.12
CA LYS A 268 -4.54 25.33 3.58
C LYS A 268 -4.84 25.41 2.08
N VAL A 269 -4.53 24.35 1.33
CA VAL A 269 -4.74 24.29 -0.12
C VAL A 269 -6.06 23.67 -0.53
N ALA A 270 -6.69 22.90 0.37
CA ALA A 270 -7.98 22.26 0.15
C ALA A 270 -8.98 23.24 -0.49
N PRO A 271 -9.60 22.89 -1.63
CA PRO A 271 -10.61 23.73 -2.25
C PRO A 271 -11.75 24.00 -1.27
N LYS A 272 -12.11 25.27 -1.11
CA LYS A 272 -13.29 25.68 -0.33
C LYS A 272 -14.43 25.93 -1.29
N PHE A 273 -15.58 25.29 -1.07
CA PHE A 273 -16.77 25.37 -1.93
C PHE A 273 -16.48 24.97 -3.39
N TYR A 274 -17.43 25.19 -4.31
CA TYR A 274 -17.35 24.84 -5.74
C TYR A 274 -16.20 25.53 -6.52
N ILE A 275 -15.34 26.32 -5.85
CA ILE A 275 -14.15 26.90 -6.47
C ILE A 275 -13.04 25.88 -6.42
N LYS A 276 -13.01 25.01 -7.44
CA LYS A 276 -11.80 24.26 -7.78
C LYS A 276 -10.73 25.30 -8.13
N LYS A 277 -9.83 25.58 -7.19
CA LYS A 277 -8.53 26.21 -7.50
C LYS A 277 -7.80 25.32 -8.53
N HIS A 278 -6.56 25.61 -8.90
CA HIS A 278 -5.74 24.82 -9.82
C HIS A 278 -5.47 23.35 -9.38
N CYS A 279 -6.29 22.79 -8.50
CA CYS A 279 -6.31 21.41 -8.07
C CYS A 279 -6.99 20.51 -9.11
N VAL A 280 -6.40 19.33 -9.30
CA VAL A 280 -6.86 18.31 -10.25
C VAL A 280 -7.23 17.05 -9.48
N GLY A 281 -8.50 16.63 -9.57
CA GLY A 281 -9.07 15.50 -8.84
C GLY A 281 -10.54 15.32 -9.18
N SER A 282 -11.20 14.32 -8.61
CA SER A 282 -12.60 13.99 -8.82
C SER A 282 -13.45 14.00 -7.56
N ILE A 283 -12.88 13.70 -6.39
CA ILE A 283 -13.56 13.68 -5.09
C ILE A 283 -13.03 14.80 -4.20
N PHE A 284 -13.95 15.63 -3.72
CA PHE A 284 -13.72 16.78 -2.83
C PHE A 284 -14.77 16.78 -1.72
N LEU A 285 -15.14 15.61 -1.22
CA LEU A 285 -16.40 15.39 -0.50
C LEU A 285 -16.24 15.34 1.02
N GLU A 286 -15.06 15.66 1.53
CA GLU A 286 -14.79 15.78 2.96
C GLU A 286 -13.75 16.85 3.27
N ASP A 287 -13.73 17.28 4.53
CA ASP A 287 -12.68 18.13 5.07
C ASP A 287 -11.40 17.32 5.30
N VAL A 288 -10.26 17.95 5.07
CA VAL A 288 -8.95 17.31 5.30
C VAL A 288 -8.76 17.00 6.79
N ALA A 289 -8.57 15.72 7.11
CA ALA A 289 -8.19 15.22 8.42
C ALA A 289 -6.65 15.19 8.49
N ALA A 290 -6.05 16.32 8.85
CA ALA A 290 -4.59 16.47 8.88
C ALA A 290 -3.99 16.10 10.23
N GLN A 291 -2.70 15.74 10.20
CA GLN A 291 -1.80 15.56 11.33
C GLN A 291 -2.06 16.56 12.47
N GLU A 292 -1.96 16.06 13.70
CA GLU A 292 -2.26 16.80 14.94
C GLU A 292 -1.44 18.09 15.06
N ALA A 293 -0.17 18.04 14.64
CA ALA A 293 0.75 19.16 14.67
C ALA A 293 1.74 19.15 13.50
N GLU A 294 2.20 20.33 13.11
CA GLU A 294 3.28 20.50 12.14
C GLU A 294 4.62 20.70 12.88
N MET A 295 5.55 19.75 12.75
CA MET A 295 6.86 19.81 13.41
C MET A 295 7.98 20.36 12.52
N GLY A 296 7.66 20.86 11.33
CA GLY A 296 8.57 21.59 10.46
C GLY A 296 8.93 20.86 9.15
N ILE A 297 8.34 19.70 8.86
CA ILE A 297 8.64 18.96 7.63
C ILE A 297 8.28 19.79 6.40
N MET A 298 7.11 20.43 6.39
CA MET A 298 6.67 21.23 5.25
C MET A 298 7.60 22.42 5.00
N LYS A 299 8.11 23.04 6.06
CA LYS A 299 9.10 24.14 5.94
C LYS A 299 10.38 23.67 5.24
N VAL A 300 10.85 22.47 5.53
CA VAL A 300 12.05 21.91 4.89
C VAL A 300 11.77 21.56 3.43
N LEU A 301 10.62 20.93 3.14
CA LEU A 301 10.25 20.57 1.77
C LEU A 301 10.07 21.80 0.88
N GLU A 302 9.46 22.88 1.39
CA GLU A 302 9.31 24.15 0.67
C GLU A 302 10.64 24.78 0.24
N GLN A 303 11.70 24.56 1.01
CA GLN A 303 13.03 25.11 0.76
C GLN A 303 13.86 24.24 -0.18
N ARG A 304 13.37 23.05 -0.55
CA ARG A 304 14.13 22.05 -1.32
C ARG A 304 13.56 21.89 -2.73
N PRO A 305 14.16 22.54 -3.75
CA PRO A 305 13.57 22.64 -5.10
C PRO A 305 13.52 21.32 -5.89
N SER A 306 14.25 20.30 -5.45
CA SER A 306 14.17 18.94 -5.99
C SER A 306 12.84 18.26 -5.67
N VAL A 307 12.17 18.61 -4.57
CA VAL A 307 10.89 18.02 -4.17
C VAL A 307 9.78 18.45 -5.12
N LYS A 308 9.16 17.49 -5.81
CA LYS A 308 8.12 17.75 -6.81
C LYS A 308 6.71 17.52 -6.29
N ALA A 309 6.50 16.45 -5.53
CA ALA A 309 5.19 16.10 -5.02
C ALA A 309 5.28 15.34 -3.71
N VAL A 310 4.25 15.51 -2.89
CA VAL A 310 3.97 14.73 -1.69
C VAL A 310 2.66 13.98 -1.91
N PHE A 311 2.64 12.68 -1.65
CA PHE A 311 1.46 11.83 -1.77
C PHE A 311 1.02 11.29 -0.42
N VAL A 312 -0.30 11.34 -0.18
CA VAL A 312 -0.96 10.95 1.09
C VAL A 312 -2.23 10.15 0.88
N GLY A 313 -2.68 9.39 1.89
CA GLY A 313 -3.96 8.66 1.92
C GLY A 313 -4.91 9.28 2.95
N HIS A 314 -5.44 8.44 3.85
CA HIS A 314 -6.17 8.74 5.09
C HIS A 314 -7.58 9.31 4.90
N ASN A 315 -7.72 10.26 3.99
CA ASN A 315 -8.99 10.90 3.66
C ASN A 315 -9.66 10.16 2.48
N HIS A 316 -10.68 9.35 2.75
CA HIS A 316 -11.26 8.46 1.74
C HIS A 316 -12.09 9.21 0.70
N GLY A 317 -12.60 10.39 1.07
CA GLY A 317 -13.38 11.29 0.23
C GLY A 317 -12.56 12.32 -0.53
N LEU A 318 -11.24 12.15 -0.65
CA LEU A 318 -10.34 13.07 -1.36
C LEU A 318 -9.40 12.31 -2.32
N ASP A 319 -9.22 12.82 -3.53
CA ASP A 319 -8.29 12.25 -4.51
C ASP A 319 -7.61 13.32 -5.38
N TRP A 320 -7.49 14.53 -4.86
CA TRP A 320 -6.99 15.67 -5.63
C TRP A 320 -5.49 15.92 -5.43
N CYS A 321 -4.88 16.54 -6.43
CA CYS A 321 -3.56 17.18 -6.38
C CYS A 321 -3.72 18.69 -6.45
N CYS A 322 -3.18 19.45 -5.50
CA CYS A 322 -3.19 20.91 -5.50
C CYS A 322 -1.76 21.50 -5.53
N PRO A 323 -1.52 22.61 -6.25
CA PRO A 323 -0.26 23.33 -6.17
C PRO A 323 -0.02 23.90 -4.76
N TYR A 324 1.20 23.77 -4.28
CA TYR A 324 1.68 24.35 -3.03
C TYR A 324 3.09 24.91 -3.20
N LYS A 325 3.20 26.23 -3.31
CA LYS A 325 4.47 26.92 -3.57
C LYS A 325 5.14 26.40 -4.85
N LYS A 326 6.19 25.59 -4.74
CA LYS A 326 6.97 24.99 -5.86
C LYS A 326 6.81 23.47 -5.97
N LEU A 327 5.88 22.88 -5.21
CA LEU A 327 5.60 21.45 -5.20
C LEU A 327 4.09 21.19 -5.24
N TRP A 328 3.71 19.92 -5.36
CA TRP A 328 2.33 19.47 -5.35
C TRP A 328 1.99 18.67 -4.09
N LEU A 329 0.78 18.87 -3.58
CA LEU A 329 0.21 18.10 -2.48
C LEU A 329 -0.93 17.25 -3.03
N CYS A 330 -0.84 15.94 -2.91
CA CYS A 330 -1.69 14.99 -3.63
C CYS A 330 -2.26 13.92 -2.69
N PHE A 331 -3.59 13.79 -2.68
CA PHE A 331 -4.25 12.60 -2.15
C PHE A 331 -4.19 11.46 -3.16
N ALA A 332 -3.83 10.26 -2.70
CA ALA A 332 -4.14 9.01 -3.38
C ALA A 332 -5.66 8.78 -3.38
N ARG A 333 -6.11 7.80 -4.17
CA ARG A 333 -7.51 7.39 -4.18
C ARG A 333 -7.68 6.27 -3.17
N HIS A 334 -8.70 6.36 -2.32
CA HIS A 334 -9.17 5.26 -1.49
C HIS A 334 -9.43 4.03 -2.37
N THR A 335 -8.57 3.03 -2.22
CA THR A 335 -8.54 1.85 -3.09
C THR A 335 -9.41 0.73 -2.54
N GLY A 336 -9.44 0.57 -1.21
CA GLY A 336 -10.13 -0.52 -0.54
C GLY A 336 -11.65 -0.39 -0.58
N TYR A 337 -12.32 -1.51 -0.37
CA TYR A 337 -13.74 -1.56 -0.04
C TYR A 337 -14.01 -1.59 1.47
N GLY A 338 -12.98 -1.81 2.29
CA GLY A 338 -13.03 -1.56 3.73
C GLY A 338 -12.92 -0.05 4.04
N GLY A 339 -13.04 0.31 5.30
CA GLY A 339 -13.12 1.68 5.75
C GLY A 339 -14.45 2.34 5.38
N TYR A 340 -14.50 3.68 5.48
CA TYR A 340 -15.75 4.41 5.27
C TYR A 340 -15.92 4.95 3.84
N GLY A 341 -17.18 5.23 3.49
CA GLY A 341 -17.55 5.91 2.24
C GLY A 341 -17.88 4.99 1.08
N ASN A 342 -18.70 5.48 0.15
CA ASN A 342 -19.26 4.70 -0.97
C ASN A 342 -18.83 5.19 -2.37
N TRP A 343 -17.78 6.00 -2.44
CA TRP A 343 -17.24 6.51 -3.71
C TRP A 343 -16.69 5.38 -4.60
N SER A 344 -16.69 5.52 -5.91
CA SER A 344 -16.13 4.49 -6.80
C SER A 344 -14.66 4.19 -6.46
N ARG A 345 -14.18 2.96 -6.65
CA ARG A 345 -12.82 2.59 -6.25
C ARG A 345 -11.84 2.70 -7.43
N GLY A 346 -10.57 2.86 -7.09
CA GLY A 346 -9.50 3.05 -8.05
C GLY A 346 -8.18 3.37 -7.36
N ALA A 347 -7.19 3.79 -8.12
CA ALA A 347 -5.87 4.11 -7.61
C ALA A 347 -5.31 5.35 -8.30
N ARG A 348 -4.42 6.05 -7.59
CA ARG A 348 -3.58 7.06 -8.23
C ARG A 348 -2.39 6.38 -8.88
N ILE A 349 -2.11 6.75 -10.12
CA ILE A 349 -0.95 6.28 -10.88
C ILE A 349 0.03 7.43 -11.03
N LEU A 350 1.32 7.11 -10.92
CA LEU A 350 2.43 8.01 -11.22
C LEU A 350 3.19 7.47 -12.43
N GLU A 351 3.59 8.35 -13.34
CA GLU A 351 4.46 8.03 -14.46
C GLU A 351 5.69 8.94 -14.43
N ILE A 352 6.87 8.32 -14.43
CA ILE A 352 8.16 8.99 -14.37
C ILE A 352 8.88 8.78 -15.70
N ASN A 353 9.17 9.87 -16.39
CA ASN A 353 10.05 9.86 -17.55
C ASN A 353 11.41 10.41 -17.16
N HIS A 354 12.50 9.83 -17.70
CA HIS A 354 13.86 10.24 -17.36
C HIS A 354 14.34 11.46 -18.18
N GLN A 355 14.21 11.43 -19.51
CA GLN A 355 14.82 12.44 -20.40
C GLN A 355 13.86 12.90 -21.52
N PRO A 356 13.33 14.14 -21.48
CA PRO A 356 13.40 15.07 -20.35
C PRO A 356 12.65 14.51 -19.14
N PHE A 357 13.07 14.92 -17.92
CA PHE A 357 12.37 14.49 -16.72
C PHE A 357 10.92 14.97 -16.73
N SER A 358 9.98 14.07 -16.46
CA SER A 358 8.62 14.46 -16.12
C SER A 358 8.00 13.52 -15.10
N LEU A 359 7.17 14.09 -14.23
CA LEU A 359 6.33 13.36 -13.28
C LEU A 359 4.88 13.68 -13.62
N LYS A 360 4.15 12.68 -14.13
CA LYS A 360 2.71 12.78 -14.38
C LYS A 360 1.95 11.94 -13.37
N SER A 361 0.70 12.31 -13.12
CA SER A 361 -0.21 11.50 -12.32
C SER A 361 -1.63 11.56 -12.86
N TRP A 362 -2.40 10.48 -12.67
CA TRP A 362 -3.82 10.40 -12.97
C TRP A 362 -4.51 9.43 -12.00
N ILE A 363 -5.84 9.36 -12.05
CA ILE A 363 -6.62 8.33 -11.37
C ILE A 363 -7.03 7.27 -12.38
N ARG A 364 -6.76 6.00 -12.05
CA ARG A 364 -7.30 4.83 -12.74
C ARG A 364 -8.41 4.22 -11.90
N MET A 365 -9.61 4.17 -12.46
CA MET A 365 -10.78 3.57 -11.84
C MET A 365 -10.82 2.05 -12.03
N GLU A 366 -11.50 1.35 -11.13
CA GLU A 366 -11.70 -0.11 -11.18
C GLU A 366 -12.40 -0.58 -12.46
N ASP A 367 -13.26 0.26 -13.04
CA ASP A 367 -13.93 0.02 -14.32
C ASP A 367 -13.04 0.31 -15.54
N GLY A 368 -11.80 0.71 -15.29
CA GLY A 368 -10.81 1.00 -16.32
C GLY A 368 -10.89 2.42 -16.88
N HIS A 369 -11.73 3.34 -16.40
CA HIS A 369 -11.69 4.74 -16.81
C HIS A 369 -10.47 5.48 -16.23
N LEU A 370 -9.93 6.44 -16.98
CA LEU A 370 -8.87 7.35 -16.52
C LEU A 370 -9.41 8.76 -16.46
N HIS A 371 -9.09 9.49 -15.39
CA HIS A 371 -9.38 10.92 -15.30
C HIS A 371 -8.34 11.63 -14.41
N SER A 372 -8.52 12.96 -14.28
CA SER A 372 -7.73 13.80 -13.37
C SER A 372 -6.21 13.72 -13.64
N GLU A 373 -5.83 13.69 -14.92
CA GLU A 373 -4.43 13.74 -15.32
C GLU A 373 -3.80 15.12 -15.00
N VAL A 374 -2.59 15.11 -14.44
CA VAL A 374 -1.84 16.31 -14.04
C VAL A 374 -0.34 16.09 -14.23
N LEU A 375 0.35 17.14 -14.71
CA LEU A 375 1.81 17.20 -14.76
C LEU A 375 2.33 17.85 -13.48
N LEU A 376 3.10 17.12 -12.68
CA LEU A 376 3.58 17.52 -11.35
C LEU A 376 5.03 18.04 -11.36
N SER A 377 5.72 17.92 -12.49
CA SER A 377 7.09 18.42 -12.68
C SER A 377 7.16 19.84 -13.26
N SER A 378 6.00 20.49 -13.46
CA SER A 378 5.88 21.84 -14.03
C SER A 378 6.34 22.94 -13.10
#